data_AF-A0A1Q3G3N1-F1
#
_entry.id   AF-A0A1Q3G3N1-F1
#
_cell.length_a   1.000
_cell.length_b   1.000
_cell.length_c   1.000
_cell.angle_alpha   90.00
_cell.angle_beta   90.00
_cell.angle_gamma   90.00
#
_symmetry.space_group_name_H-M   'P 1'
#
loop_
_entity.id
_entity.type
_entity.pdbx_description
1 polymer ?
#
loop_
_entity_poly.entity_id
_entity_poly.type
_entity_poly.pdbx_seq_one_letter_code
_entity_poly.pdbx_strand_id
1 'polypeptide(L)'
;MMNEEVAPSRNVVSQFFKRISQLYQLQLDRWTPHTRMRWAAAILLVLGFLLRVFTKQGWYIVTYALGIYHLNLFIAFLTPKIDPALDLDDDGGPELPTRSNEEFRPFIRRLPEFKFWYAISKSTVIGIVCTFFDAFNVPVFWPILVMYFITLFCITMKRQIKHMIKYRYLPFTHSKPRYQAVPTADSSK
;
A
#
# COMPACT_ATOMS: atom_id res chain seq x y z
N MET A 1 57.23 -5.20 17.57
CA MET A 1 56.00 -5.99 17.34
C MET A 1 55.00 -5.09 16.66
N MET A 2 54.84 -5.22 15.34
CA MET A 2 53.82 -4.49 14.56
C MET A 2 52.52 -5.29 14.63
N ASN A 3 51.45 -4.66 15.09
CA ASN A 3 50.12 -5.25 15.12
C ASN A 3 49.64 -5.46 13.68
N GLU A 4 49.36 -6.71 13.32
CA GLU A 4 48.64 -7.05 12.10
C GLU A 4 47.25 -6.41 12.13
N GLU A 5 47.00 -5.46 11.23
CA GLU A 5 45.64 -5.07 10.88
C GLU A 5 44.98 -6.25 10.16
N VAL A 6 44.12 -6.97 10.89
CA VAL A 6 43.26 -8.02 10.34
C VAL A 6 42.33 -7.37 9.32
N ALA A 7 42.65 -7.52 8.04
CA ALA A 7 41.80 -7.11 6.94
C ALA A 7 40.40 -7.73 7.13
N PRO A 8 39.31 -6.95 7.01
CA PRO A 8 37.97 -7.48 7.22
C PRO A 8 37.70 -8.55 6.16
N SER A 9 37.43 -9.77 6.63
CA SER A 9 37.11 -10.91 5.77
C SER A 9 36.01 -10.52 4.79
N ARG A 10 36.37 -10.57 3.51
CA ARG A 10 35.55 -10.12 2.39
C ARG A 10 34.43 -11.15 2.19
N ASN A 11 33.33 -11.00 2.94
CA ASN A 11 32.22 -11.94 3.00
C ASN A 11 31.59 -12.16 1.60
N VAL A 12 32.01 -13.22 0.90
CA VAL A 12 31.53 -13.62 -0.45
C VAL A 12 30.01 -13.78 -0.46
N VAL A 13 29.46 -14.32 0.63
CA VAL A 13 28.01 -14.45 0.86
C VAL A 13 27.35 -13.06 0.86
N SER A 14 27.89 -12.08 1.57
CA SER A 14 27.35 -10.71 1.59
C SER A 14 27.41 -10.03 0.22
N GLN A 15 28.45 -10.32 -0.58
CA GLN A 15 28.58 -9.79 -1.94
C GLN A 15 27.60 -10.47 -2.92
N PHE A 16 27.35 -11.77 -2.76
CA PHE A 16 26.37 -12.50 -3.53
C PHE A 16 24.94 -12.00 -3.24
N PHE A 17 24.58 -11.83 -1.96
CA PHE A 17 23.30 -11.21 -1.57
C PHE A 17 23.17 -9.77 -2.10
N LYS A 18 24.26 -8.98 -2.07
CA LYS A 18 24.27 -7.63 -2.67
C LYS A 18 24.04 -7.68 -4.18
N ARG A 19 24.69 -8.58 -4.92
CA ARG A 19 24.48 -8.76 -6.37
C ARG A 19 23.06 -9.20 -6.70
N ILE A 20 22.50 -10.14 -5.94
CA ILE A 20 21.08 -10.56 -6.11
C ILE A 20 20.15 -9.39 -5.83
N SER A 21 20.39 -8.64 -4.75
CA SER A 21 19.60 -7.44 -4.43
C SER A 21 19.66 -6.39 -5.54
N GLN A 22 20.84 -6.18 -6.12
CA GLN A 22 21.06 -5.25 -7.23
C GLN A 22 20.34 -5.71 -8.50
N LEU A 23 20.44 -6.99 -8.87
CA LEU A 23 19.72 -7.56 -10.02
C LEU A 23 18.20 -7.50 -9.82
N TYR A 24 17.74 -7.76 -8.60
CA TYR A 24 16.33 -7.65 -8.24
C TYR A 24 15.85 -6.20 -8.35
N GLN A 25 16.63 -5.21 -7.90
CA GLN A 25 16.35 -3.78 -8.07
C GLN A 25 16.34 -3.35 -9.54
N LEU A 26 17.29 -3.84 -10.34
CA LEU A 26 17.36 -3.57 -11.78
C LEU A 26 16.13 -4.13 -12.52
N GLN A 27 15.73 -5.35 -12.15
CA GLN A 27 14.53 -5.96 -12.69
C GLN A 27 13.30 -5.16 -12.26
N LEU A 28 13.17 -4.82 -10.97
CA LEU A 28 12.11 -3.97 -10.46
C LEU A 28 11.98 -2.67 -11.27
N ASP A 29 13.08 -1.96 -11.50
CA ASP A 29 13.13 -0.71 -12.25
C ASP A 29 12.68 -0.87 -13.71
N ARG A 30 12.93 -2.03 -14.32
CA ARG A 30 12.46 -2.37 -15.68
C ARG A 30 10.94 -2.58 -15.76
N TRP A 31 10.32 -3.12 -14.71
CA TRP A 31 8.87 -3.36 -14.64
C TRP A 31 8.08 -2.13 -14.14
N THR A 32 8.76 -1.16 -13.49
CA THR A 32 8.18 0.09 -12.98
C THR A 32 7.34 0.88 -14.00
N PRO A 33 7.74 1.09 -15.26
CA PRO A 33 6.97 1.94 -16.18
C PRO A 33 5.64 1.31 -16.66
N HIS A 34 5.49 -0.02 -16.61
CA HIS A 34 4.36 -0.72 -17.21
C HIS A 34 3.16 -0.85 -16.26
N THR A 35 2.65 0.27 -15.74
CA THR A 35 1.58 0.28 -14.74
C THR A 35 0.32 -0.47 -15.19
N ARG A 36 -0.17 -0.23 -16.42
CA ARG A 36 -1.40 -0.87 -16.92
C ARG A 36 -1.27 -2.40 -17.02
N MET A 37 -0.15 -2.88 -17.56
CA MET A 37 0.12 -4.31 -17.70
C MET A 37 0.26 -5.00 -16.34
N ARG A 38 0.89 -4.34 -15.36
CA ARG A 38 1.00 -4.84 -13.98
C ARG A 38 -0.39 -5.07 -13.39
N TRP A 39 -1.24 -4.04 -13.41
CA TRP A 39 -2.61 -4.17 -12.87
C TRP A 39 -3.46 -5.17 -13.63
N ALA A 40 -3.37 -5.23 -14.97
CA ALA A 40 -4.05 -6.25 -15.76
C ALA A 40 -3.62 -7.67 -15.35
N ALA A 41 -2.32 -7.90 -15.17
CA ALA A 41 -1.80 -9.19 -14.72
C ALA A 41 -2.26 -9.55 -13.29
N ALA A 42 -2.26 -8.58 -12.36
CA ALA A 42 -2.75 -8.81 -10.99
C ALA A 42 -4.24 -9.13 -10.95
N ILE A 43 -5.06 -8.39 -11.72
CA ILE A 43 -6.50 -8.65 -11.83
C ILE A 43 -6.73 -10.05 -12.40
N LEU A 44 -6.04 -10.39 -13.50
CA LEU A 44 -6.15 -11.72 -14.11
C LEU A 44 -5.77 -12.83 -13.12
N LEU A 45 -4.72 -12.62 -12.32
CA LEU A 45 -4.24 -13.59 -11.35
C LEU A 45 -5.23 -13.77 -10.18
N VAL A 46 -5.83 -12.69 -9.68
CA VAL A 46 -6.91 -12.74 -8.69
C VAL A 46 -8.17 -13.41 -9.25
N LEU A 47 -8.56 -13.07 -10.48
CA LEU A 47 -9.70 -13.70 -11.14
C LEU A 47 -9.48 -15.21 -11.34
N GLY A 48 -8.27 -15.61 -11.74
CA GLY A 48 -7.89 -17.02 -11.85
C GLY A 48 -7.98 -17.76 -10.51
N PHE A 49 -7.54 -17.13 -9.41
CA PHE A 49 -7.71 -17.67 -8.06
C PHE A 49 -9.19 -17.83 -7.68
N LEU A 50 -10.01 -16.80 -7.91
CA LEU A 50 -11.45 -16.85 -7.62
C LEU A 50 -12.14 -17.93 -8.44
N LEU A 51 -11.86 -18.00 -9.75
CA LEU A 51 -12.40 -19.03 -10.65
C LEU A 51 -12.08 -20.45 -10.14
N ARG A 52 -10.85 -20.67 -9.66
CA ARG A 52 -10.44 -21.93 -9.05
C ARG A 52 -11.28 -22.26 -7.80
N VAL A 53 -11.46 -21.29 -6.90
CA VAL A 53 -12.25 -21.47 -5.68
C VAL A 53 -13.72 -21.76 -6.01
N PHE A 54 -14.31 -21.05 -6.96
CA PHE A 54 -15.69 -21.28 -7.39
C PHE A 54 -15.90 -22.64 -8.06
N THR A 55 -14.97 -23.07 -8.92
CA THR A 55 -15.07 -24.38 -9.61
C THR A 55 -14.83 -25.56 -8.68
N LYS A 56 -13.93 -25.43 -7.70
CA LYS A 56 -13.61 -26.50 -6.75
C LYS A 56 -14.43 -26.45 -5.45
N GLN A 57 -15.20 -25.38 -5.24
CA GLN A 57 -16.06 -25.17 -4.07
C GLN A 57 -15.39 -25.50 -2.71
N GLY A 58 -14.15 -25.04 -2.53
CA GLY A 58 -13.35 -25.35 -1.34
C GLY A 58 -12.34 -24.26 -0.99
N TRP A 59 -11.52 -24.50 0.05
CA TRP A 59 -10.50 -23.56 0.52
C TRP A 59 -11.04 -22.16 0.89
N TYR A 60 -12.23 -22.11 1.48
CA TYR A 60 -12.89 -20.86 1.90
C TYR A 60 -12.09 -20.10 2.97
N ILE A 61 -11.40 -20.81 3.86
CA ILE A 61 -10.54 -20.18 4.88
C ILE A 61 -9.36 -19.47 4.23
N VAL A 62 -8.70 -20.10 3.25
CA VAL A 62 -7.59 -19.49 2.50
C VAL A 62 -8.07 -18.25 1.76
N THR A 63 -9.23 -18.36 1.10
CA THR A 63 -9.87 -17.24 0.39
C THR A 63 -10.21 -16.09 1.33
N TYR A 64 -10.74 -16.39 2.51
CA TYR A 64 -11.09 -15.41 3.53
C TYR A 64 -9.85 -14.69 4.09
N ALA A 65 -8.80 -15.45 4.45
CA ALA A 65 -7.54 -14.89 4.91
C ALA A 65 -6.89 -14.00 3.83
N LEU A 66 -6.90 -14.45 2.58
CA LEU A 66 -6.42 -13.68 1.44
C LEU A 66 -7.25 -12.40 1.26
N GLY A 67 -8.57 -12.47 1.36
CA GLY A 67 -9.47 -11.33 1.25
C GLY A 67 -9.23 -10.28 2.33
N ILE A 68 -9.11 -10.68 3.60
CA ILE A 68 -8.77 -9.76 4.69
C ILE A 68 -7.41 -9.12 4.47
N TYR A 69 -6.42 -9.90 4.02
CA TYR A 69 -5.10 -9.37 3.71
C TYR A 69 -5.18 -8.29 2.61
N HIS A 70 -5.92 -8.54 1.53
CA HIS A 70 -6.13 -7.55 0.47
C HIS A 70 -6.84 -6.30 0.99
N LEU A 71 -7.85 -6.46 1.86
CA LEU A 71 -8.52 -5.34 2.52
C LEU A 71 -7.55 -4.53 3.37
N ASN A 72 -6.68 -5.18 4.15
CA ASN A 72 -5.67 -4.52 4.95
C ASN A 72 -4.66 -3.74 4.08
N LEU A 73 -4.23 -4.32 2.96
CA LEU A 73 -3.39 -3.63 1.98
C LEU A 73 -4.09 -2.41 1.40
N PHE A 74 -5.39 -2.51 1.13
CA PHE A 74 -6.18 -1.41 0.60
C PHE A 74 -6.34 -0.29 1.62
N ILE A 75 -6.55 -0.62 2.89
CA ILE A 75 -6.53 0.35 3.99
C ILE A 75 -5.16 1.03 4.06
N ALA A 76 -4.07 0.26 4.07
CA ALA A 76 -2.72 0.82 4.12
C ALA A 76 -2.37 1.69 2.89
N PHE A 77 -3.01 1.45 1.75
CA PHE A 77 -2.90 2.32 0.57
C PHE A 77 -3.67 3.63 0.72
N LEU A 78 -4.82 3.61 1.40
CA LEU A 78 -5.63 4.80 1.70
C LEU A 78 -5.16 5.60 2.92
N THR A 79 -4.44 4.97 3.86
CA THR A 79 -3.89 5.65 5.03
C THR A 79 -2.68 6.53 4.61
N PRO A 80 -2.62 7.80 5.02
CA PRO A 80 -1.48 8.67 4.75
C PRO A 80 -0.23 8.17 5.48
N LYS A 81 0.95 8.49 4.93
CA LYS A 81 2.24 8.08 5.54
C LYS A 81 2.51 8.79 6.89
N ILE A 82 2.01 10.01 7.04
CA ILE A 82 2.09 10.83 8.25
C ILE A 82 0.64 10.94 8.74
N ASP A 83 0.36 10.44 9.94
CA ASP A 83 -0.98 10.51 10.51
C ASP A 83 -1.24 11.95 11.01
N PRO A 84 -2.15 12.71 10.39
CA PRO A 84 -2.45 14.08 10.81
C PRO A 84 -3.05 14.15 12.22
N ALA A 85 -3.55 13.04 12.75
CA ALA A 85 -4.06 12.99 14.12
C ALA A 85 -2.96 13.19 15.17
N LEU A 86 -1.72 12.76 14.88
CA LEU A 86 -0.59 12.92 15.80
C LEU A 86 -0.05 14.36 15.84
N ASP A 87 -0.25 15.14 14.77
CA ASP A 87 0.18 16.54 14.68
C ASP A 87 -0.83 17.52 15.29
N LEU A 88 -2.06 17.09 15.61
CA LEU A 88 -3.10 17.93 16.19
C LEU A 88 -3.27 17.75 17.70
N ASP A 89 -2.65 16.71 18.28
CA ASP A 89 -2.70 16.42 19.71
C ASP A 89 -1.54 17.07 20.49
N ASP A 90 -0.58 17.74 19.83
CA ASP A 90 0.60 18.38 20.46
C ASP A 90 0.53 19.91 20.61
N ASP A 91 -0.57 20.57 20.20
CA ASP A 91 -0.71 22.04 20.40
C ASP A 91 -1.99 22.40 21.17
N GLY A 92 -1.90 22.19 22.48
CA GLY A 92 -2.84 22.69 23.49
C GLY A 92 -2.65 24.19 23.76
N GLY A 93 -2.73 25.02 22.72
CA GLY A 93 -2.75 26.48 22.81
C GLY A 93 -4.03 27.05 22.20
N PRO A 94 -4.71 28.03 22.83
CA PRO A 94 -5.86 28.71 22.24
C PRO A 94 -5.37 29.61 21.10
N GLU A 95 -5.19 29.05 19.91
CA GLU A 95 -4.83 29.83 18.73
C GLU A 95 -6.05 30.53 18.14
N LEU A 96 -5.88 31.82 17.84
CA LEU A 96 -6.91 32.65 17.22
C LEU A 96 -7.29 32.10 15.85
N PRO A 97 -8.58 32.15 15.46
CA PRO A 97 -9.06 31.53 14.24
C PRO A 97 -8.61 32.30 12.99
N THR A 98 -7.37 32.10 12.54
CA THR A 98 -6.91 32.58 11.24
C THR A 98 -7.28 31.56 10.17
N ARG A 99 -8.28 31.91 9.35
CA ARG A 99 -8.83 31.12 8.22
C ARG A 99 -7.84 30.91 7.04
N SER A 100 -6.53 30.87 7.29
CA SER A 100 -5.52 30.96 6.21
C SER A 100 -4.28 30.09 6.43
N ASN A 101 -4.34 29.06 7.28
CA ASN A 101 -3.28 28.06 7.36
C ASN A 101 -3.80 26.64 7.13
N GLU A 102 -4.64 26.46 6.10
CA GLU A 102 -4.84 25.15 5.48
C GLU A 102 -3.53 24.78 4.75
N GLU A 103 -2.49 24.48 5.52
CA GLU A 103 -1.21 24.02 5.00
C GLU A 103 -1.48 22.73 4.21
N PHE A 104 -1.40 22.86 2.90
CA PHE A 104 -1.66 21.78 1.96
C PHE A 104 -0.58 20.72 2.13
N ARG A 105 -0.87 19.68 2.91
CA ARG A 105 0.01 18.52 3.04
C ARG A 105 -0.24 17.59 1.86
N PRO A 106 0.70 17.46 0.89
CA PRO A 106 0.51 16.57 -0.24
C PRO A 106 0.29 15.15 0.26
N PHE A 107 -0.75 14.47 -0.24
CA PHE A 107 -1.06 13.11 0.18
C PHE A 107 0.03 12.15 -0.31
N ILE A 108 1.01 11.89 0.54
CA ILE A 108 2.00 10.83 0.34
C ILE A 108 1.38 9.54 0.88
N ARG A 109 0.93 8.70 -0.04
CA ARG A 109 0.41 7.35 0.27
C ARG A 109 1.45 6.57 1.09
N ARG A 110 1.00 5.93 2.18
CA ARG A 110 1.88 5.10 3.04
C ARG A 110 2.47 3.92 2.27
N LEU A 111 1.70 3.34 1.34
CA LEU A 111 2.16 2.25 0.48
C LEU A 111 2.29 2.72 -0.99
N PRO A 112 3.51 2.74 -1.56
CA PRO A 112 3.72 2.98 -2.98
C PRO A 112 2.95 1.96 -3.82
N GLU A 113 2.37 2.42 -4.93
CA GLU A 113 1.56 1.59 -5.84
C GLU A 113 2.28 0.31 -6.29
N PHE A 114 3.59 0.42 -6.54
CA PHE A 114 4.41 -0.73 -6.90
C PHE A 114 4.44 -1.80 -5.79
N LYS A 115 4.60 -1.39 -4.53
CA LYS A 115 4.62 -2.30 -3.38
C LYS A 115 3.24 -2.92 -3.14
N PHE A 116 2.17 -2.15 -3.34
CA PHE A 116 0.79 -2.65 -3.28
C PHE A 116 0.56 -3.76 -4.31
N TRP A 117 0.90 -3.49 -5.57
CA TRP A 117 0.78 -4.46 -6.66
C TRP A 117 1.59 -5.73 -6.40
N TYR A 118 2.84 -5.59 -5.96
CA TYR A 118 3.72 -6.72 -5.65
C TYR A 118 3.17 -7.56 -4.49
N ALA A 119 2.66 -6.92 -3.44
CA ALA A 119 2.11 -7.62 -2.28
C ALA A 119 0.80 -8.37 -2.60
N ILE A 120 -0.06 -7.79 -3.44
CA ILE A 120 -1.25 -8.48 -3.99
C ILE A 120 -0.84 -9.69 -4.82
N SER A 121 0.08 -9.51 -5.76
CA SER A 121 0.51 -10.58 -6.67
C SER A 121 1.17 -11.71 -5.88
N LYS A 122 2.08 -11.38 -4.95
CA LYS A 122 2.76 -12.34 -4.09
C LYS A 122 1.77 -13.11 -3.20
N SER A 123 0.87 -12.42 -2.51
CA SER A 123 -0.09 -13.08 -1.61
C SER A 123 -1.06 -13.97 -2.38
N THR A 124 -1.48 -13.56 -3.58
CA THR A 124 -2.39 -14.37 -4.40
C THR A 124 -1.68 -15.61 -4.98
N VAL A 125 -0.41 -15.51 -5.38
CA VAL A 125 0.40 -16.69 -5.77
C VAL A 125 0.53 -17.66 -4.59
N ILE A 126 0.80 -17.15 -3.38
CA ILE A 126 0.83 -17.98 -2.17
C ILE A 126 -0.55 -18.63 -1.93
N GLY A 127 -1.64 -17.88 -2.05
CA GLY A 127 -3.01 -18.39 -1.95
C GLY A 127 -3.28 -19.52 -2.96
N ILE A 128 -2.88 -19.35 -4.22
CA ILE A 128 -2.97 -20.39 -5.24
C ILE A 128 -2.17 -21.63 -4.82
N VAL A 129 -0.94 -21.48 -4.35
CA VAL A 129 -0.11 -22.59 -3.84
C VAL A 129 -0.80 -23.29 -2.67
N CYS A 130 -1.35 -22.55 -1.71
CA CYS A 130 -2.10 -23.10 -0.58
C CYS A 130 -3.34 -23.91 -1.03
N THR A 131 -3.99 -23.53 -2.13
CA THR A 131 -5.14 -24.29 -2.68
C THR A 131 -4.75 -25.60 -3.38
N PHE A 132 -3.46 -25.96 -3.47
CA PHE A 132 -3.04 -27.30 -3.89
C PHE A 132 -2.93 -28.27 -2.72
N PHE A 133 -2.93 -27.78 -1.48
CA PHE A 133 -2.85 -28.62 -0.30
C PHE A 133 -4.22 -28.79 0.34
N ASP A 134 -4.64 -30.04 0.51
CA ASP A 134 -5.94 -30.38 1.14
C ASP A 134 -5.98 -30.07 2.64
N ALA A 135 -4.81 -29.90 3.29
CA ALA A 135 -4.71 -29.55 4.70
C ALA A 135 -5.43 -28.22 5.05
N PHE A 136 -5.55 -27.29 4.10
CA PHE A 136 -6.25 -26.02 4.29
C PHE A 136 -7.72 -26.06 3.86
N ASN A 137 -8.23 -27.21 3.41
CA ASN A 137 -9.60 -27.40 2.94
C ASN A 137 -10.49 -27.92 4.08
N VAL A 138 -10.87 -27.02 4.98
CA VAL A 138 -11.78 -27.36 6.09
C VAL A 138 -13.22 -27.02 5.71
N PRO A 139 -14.18 -27.95 5.89
CA PRO A 139 -15.59 -27.68 5.64
C PRO A 139 -16.10 -26.64 6.64
N VAL A 140 -16.37 -25.44 6.15
CA VAL A 140 -16.91 -24.31 6.92
C VAL A 140 -18.10 -23.74 6.17
N PHE A 141 -19.05 -23.18 6.91
CA PHE A 141 -20.21 -22.50 6.33
C PHE A 141 -19.76 -21.22 5.61
N TRP A 142 -19.38 -21.33 4.34
CA TRP A 142 -18.84 -20.22 3.56
C TRP A 142 -19.75 -18.99 3.43
N PRO A 143 -21.10 -19.08 3.44
CA PRO A 143 -21.94 -17.88 3.37
C PRO A 143 -21.74 -16.96 4.57
N ILE A 144 -21.50 -17.52 5.77
CA ILE A 144 -21.27 -16.68 6.94
C ILE A 144 -19.93 -15.93 6.82
N LEU A 145 -18.89 -16.56 6.27
CA LEU A 145 -17.61 -15.91 6.02
C LEU A 145 -17.73 -14.75 5.04
N VAL A 146 -18.52 -14.92 3.98
CA VAL A 146 -18.79 -13.85 3.01
C VAL A 146 -19.55 -12.70 3.68
N MET A 147 -20.58 -12.99 4.48
CA MET A 147 -21.33 -11.95 5.20
C MET A 147 -20.45 -11.19 6.19
N TYR A 148 -19.57 -11.88 6.94
CA TYR A 148 -18.57 -11.24 7.80
C TYR A 148 -17.61 -10.37 6.99
N PHE A 149 -17.10 -10.88 5.87
CA PHE A 149 -16.19 -10.13 5.02
C PHE A 149 -16.83 -8.86 4.47
N ILE A 150 -18.05 -8.94 3.94
CA ILE A 150 -18.78 -7.77 3.42
C ILE A 150 -19.03 -6.76 4.54
N THR A 151 -19.46 -7.21 5.71
CA THR A 151 -19.72 -6.34 6.87
C THR A 151 -18.44 -5.64 7.32
N LEU A 152 -17.35 -6.39 7.48
CA LEU A 152 -16.03 -5.86 7.83
C LEU A 152 -15.53 -4.87 6.78
N PHE A 153 -15.64 -5.22 5.50
CA PHE A 153 -15.27 -4.36 4.38
C PHE A 153 -16.03 -3.03 4.42
N CYS A 154 -17.36 -3.07 4.54
CA CYS A 154 -18.18 -1.86 4.60
C CYS A 154 -17.86 -1.01 5.82
N ILE A 155 -17.72 -1.61 7.01
CA ILE A 155 -17.38 -0.87 8.24
C ILE A 155 -15.99 -0.24 8.13
N THR A 156 -14.99 -1.00 7.70
CA THR A 156 -13.61 -0.50 7.55
C THR A 156 -13.55 0.61 6.52
N MET A 157 -14.15 0.44 5.34
CA MET A 157 -14.20 1.46 4.29
C MET A 157 -14.94 2.73 4.74
N LYS A 158 -16.10 2.59 5.39
CA LYS A 158 -16.84 3.73 5.94
C LYS A 158 -16.02 4.49 6.98
N ARG A 159 -15.32 3.78 7.87
CA ARG A 159 -14.44 4.38 8.87
C ARG A 159 -13.27 5.12 8.22
N GLN A 160 -12.62 4.49 7.23
CA GLN A 160 -11.50 5.11 6.50
C GLN A 160 -11.96 6.37 5.76
N ILE A 161 -13.06 6.31 5.00
CA ILE A 161 -13.60 7.48 4.27
C ILE A 161 -14.00 8.60 5.24
N LYS A 162 -14.64 8.29 6.36
CA LYS A 162 -15.00 9.31 7.38
C LYS A 162 -13.75 9.98 7.96
N HIS A 163 -12.69 9.22 8.21
CA HIS A 163 -11.40 9.77 8.66
C HIS A 163 -10.79 10.69 7.59
N MET A 164 -10.78 10.24 6.34
CA MET A 164 -10.29 11.03 5.20
C MET A 164 -11.04 12.36 5.06
N ILE A 165 -12.37 12.35 5.20
CA ILE A 165 -13.20 13.55 5.13
C ILE A 165 -12.95 14.47 6.35
N LYS A 166 -12.87 13.90 7.57
CA LYS A 166 -12.65 14.67 8.80
C LYS A 166 -11.32 15.43 8.79
N TYR A 167 -10.25 14.79 8.32
CA TYR A 167 -8.90 15.37 8.30
C TYR A 167 -8.49 15.94 6.92
N ARG A 168 -9.46 16.08 6.00
CA ARG A 168 -9.31 16.74 4.69
C ARG A 168 -8.08 16.34 3.86
N TYR A 169 -7.62 15.10 3.94
CA TYR A 169 -6.67 14.56 2.96
C TYR A 169 -7.43 13.80 1.87
N LEU A 170 -7.51 14.39 0.67
CA LEU A 170 -8.06 13.72 -0.51
C LEU A 170 -6.92 13.09 -1.34
N PRO A 171 -7.08 11.84 -1.82
CA PRO A 171 -6.09 11.21 -2.70
C PRO A 171 -6.01 11.86 -4.08
N PHE A 172 -7.02 12.65 -4.45
CA PHE A 172 -7.09 13.43 -5.68
C PHE A 172 -6.98 14.92 -5.35
N THR A 173 -5.82 15.50 -5.63
CA THR A 173 -5.56 16.94 -5.50
C THR A 173 -6.29 17.67 -6.64
N HIS A 174 -7.53 18.11 -6.42
CA HIS A 174 -8.26 18.90 -7.44
C HIS A 174 -7.96 20.41 -7.38
N SER A 175 -7.08 20.83 -6.47
CA SER A 175 -6.65 22.22 -6.30
C SER A 175 -5.13 22.32 -6.42
N LYS A 176 -4.62 22.39 -7.66
CA LYS A 176 -3.26 22.91 -7.87
C LYS A 176 -3.23 24.35 -7.35
N PRO A 177 -2.29 24.73 -6.47
CA PRO A 177 -2.04 26.13 -6.16
C PRO A 177 -1.66 26.83 -7.46
N ARG A 178 -2.54 27.69 -7.96
CA ARG A 178 -2.22 28.58 -9.07
C ARG A 178 -1.28 29.63 -8.51
N TYR A 179 0.02 29.48 -8.78
CA TYR A 179 1.00 30.53 -8.52
C TYR A 179 0.47 31.81 -9.18
N GLN A 180 0.02 32.77 -8.37
CA GLN A 180 -0.18 34.13 -8.85
C GLN A 180 1.22 34.69 -9.09
N ALA A 181 1.50 35.03 -10.35
CA ALA A 181 2.71 35.78 -10.67
C ALA A 181 2.71 37.06 -9.84
N VAL A 182 3.76 37.27 -9.06
CA VAL A 182 3.99 38.52 -8.34
C VAL A 182 4.01 39.63 -9.39
N PRO A 183 3.19 40.69 -9.27
CA PRO A 183 3.26 41.82 -10.19
C PRO A 183 4.67 42.43 -10.05
N THR A 184 5.48 42.32 -11.10
CA THR A 184 6.70 43.10 -11.24
C THR A 184 6.30 44.56 -11.17
N ALA A 185 6.72 45.25 -10.10
CA ALA A 185 6.56 46.69 -9.97
C ALA A 185 7.27 47.35 -11.17
N ASP A 186 6.49 47.97 -12.04
CA ASP A 186 7.00 48.82 -13.11
C ASP A 186 7.81 49.94 -12.46
N SER A 187 9.14 49.82 -12.54
CA SER A 187 10.03 50.97 -12.42
C SER A 187 9.92 51.74 -13.72
N SER A 188 9.01 52.72 -13.79
CA SER A 188 9.08 53.75 -14.81
C SER A 188 9.02 55.14 -14.18
N LYS A 189 10.02 55.90 -14.59
CA LYS A 189 10.38 57.28 -14.28
C LYS A 189 9.25 58.29 -14.45
#